data_AF-A0A401SUS9-F1
#
_entry.id   AF-A0A401SUS9-F1
#
_cell.length_a   1.000
_cell.length_b   1.000
_cell.length_c   1.000
_cell.angle_alpha   90.00
_cell.angle_beta   90.00
_cell.angle_gamma   90.00
#
_symmetry.space_group_name_H-M   'P 1'
#
loop_
_entity.id
_entity.type
_entity.pdbx_description
1 polymer ?
#
loop_
_entity_poly.entity_id
_entity_poly.type
_entity_poly.pdbx_seq_one_letter_code
_entity_poly.pdbx_strand_id
1 'polypeptide(L)'
;MSGRSGQEWLAGDQTDLGEDSKYRLRAAVHYTVGCLCEEVGVDKGTEFSKQTIAALAETTFRQCENFATDLELFAKHGKRTTVNTDDVKLLARRSKALVKLHFFRSCLS
;
A
#
# COMPACT_ATOMS: atom_id res chain seq x y z
N MET A 1 13.04 -34.78 44.96
CA MET A 1 13.76 -33.57 44.52
C MET A 1 14.48 -33.89 43.23
N SER A 2 14.28 -33.04 42.22
CA SER A 2 14.96 -33.00 40.90
C SER A 2 14.64 -34.17 39.95
N GLY A 3 14.23 -33.98 38.69
CA GLY A 3 14.07 -32.76 37.91
C GLY A 3 13.88 -33.08 36.42
N ARG A 4 12.97 -32.34 35.77
CA ARG A 4 12.95 -31.88 34.36
C ARG A 4 13.18 -32.97 33.29
N SER A 5 12.16 -33.58 32.71
CA SER A 5 11.36 -33.07 31.58
C SER A 5 12.04 -31.99 30.73
N GLY A 6 12.24 -32.31 29.45
CA GLY A 6 12.54 -31.30 28.44
C GLY A 6 13.47 -31.83 27.37
N GLN A 7 12.89 -32.34 26.28
CA GLN A 7 13.30 -32.04 24.90
C GLN A 7 12.09 -32.24 23.98
N GLU A 8 11.20 -31.26 23.96
CA GLU A 8 10.21 -31.08 22.88
C GLU A 8 10.26 -29.60 22.49
N TRP A 9 11.23 -29.25 21.66
CA TRP A 9 11.38 -27.90 21.10
C TRP A 9 12.09 -27.96 19.74
N LEU A 10 11.46 -28.57 18.74
CA LEU A 10 11.79 -28.31 17.33
C LEU A 10 10.52 -28.39 16.45
N ALA A 11 9.53 -27.57 16.81
CA ALA A 11 8.52 -27.12 15.87
C ALA A 11 8.45 -25.59 15.97
N GLY A 12 9.56 -24.94 15.58
CA GLY A 12 9.65 -23.50 15.44
C GLY A 12 8.85 -23.06 14.21
N ASP A 13 7.73 -22.41 14.51
CA ASP A 13 6.85 -21.60 13.69
C ASP A 13 7.41 -21.10 12.34
N GLN A 14 6.72 -21.43 11.24
CA GLN A 14 7.08 -21.08 9.86
C GLN A 14 6.43 -19.74 9.39
N THR A 15 5.88 -18.89 10.29
CA THR A 15 5.08 -17.71 9.90
C THR A 15 5.71 -16.32 10.10
N ASP A 16 6.90 -16.19 10.68
CA ASP A 16 7.46 -14.89 11.13
C ASP A 16 7.94 -13.94 10.00
N LEU A 17 8.49 -14.45 8.90
CA LEU A 17 9.17 -13.61 7.88
C LEU A 17 8.22 -12.72 7.04
N GLY A 18 6.95 -13.11 6.92
CA GLY A 18 5.96 -12.34 6.15
C GLY A 18 5.40 -11.15 6.94
N GLU A 19 5.32 -11.28 8.26
CA GLU A 19 4.76 -10.29 9.17
C GLU A 19 5.70 -9.08 9.32
N ASP A 20 7.01 -9.33 9.46
CA ASP A 20 8.04 -8.29 9.53
C ASP A 20 8.08 -7.41 8.27
N SER A 21 8.03 -8.03 7.09
CA SER A 21 7.99 -7.30 5.83
C SER A 21 6.74 -6.42 5.74
N LYS A 22 5.58 -6.96 6.12
CA LYS A 22 4.31 -6.23 6.15
C LYS A 22 4.36 -5.06 7.14
N TYR A 23 4.93 -5.25 8.32
CA TYR A 23 5.12 -4.19 9.31
C TYR A 23 5.99 -3.06 8.76
N ARG A 24 7.11 -3.38 8.13
CA ARG A 24 8.00 -2.40 7.51
C ARG A 24 7.30 -1.59 6.41
N LEU A 25 6.51 -2.25 5.56
CA LEU A 25 5.73 -1.58 4.53
C LEU A 25 4.66 -0.65 5.12
N ARG A 26 3.92 -1.12 6.14
CA ARG A 26 2.94 -0.28 6.86
C ARG A 26 3.58 0.95 7.48
N ALA A 27 4.75 0.79 8.11
CA ALA A 27 5.50 1.91 8.69
C ALA A 27 5.93 2.92 7.62
N ALA A 28 6.42 2.47 6.46
CA ALA A 28 6.81 3.34 5.35
C ALA A 28 5.62 4.11 4.76
N VAL A 29 4.46 3.44 4.60
CA VAL A 29 3.21 4.09 4.17
C VAL A 29 2.76 5.12 5.20
N HIS A 30 2.78 4.78 6.49
CA HIS A 30 2.39 5.70 7.56
C HIS A 30 3.28 6.94 7.61
N TYR A 31 4.60 6.78 7.46
CA TYR A 31 5.53 7.91 7.36
C TYR A 31 5.18 8.82 6.18
N THR A 32 5.00 8.25 4.98
CA THR A 32 4.70 9.01 3.77
C THR A 32 3.36 9.74 3.88
N VAL A 33 2.33 9.08 4.42
CA VAL A 33 1.01 9.69 4.65
C VAL A 33 1.13 10.83 5.67
N GLY A 34 1.95 10.69 6.71
CA GLY A 34 2.25 11.77 7.65
C GLY A 34 2.84 13.00 6.97
N CYS A 35 3.86 12.82 6.12
CA CYS A 35 4.45 13.92 5.34
C CYS A 35 3.42 14.61 4.44
N LEU A 36 2.59 13.85 3.73
CA LEU A 36 1.54 14.42 2.87
C LEU A 36 0.46 15.16 3.68
N CYS A 37 0.09 14.65 4.85
CA CYS A 37 -0.87 15.34 5.73
C CYS A 37 -0.30 16.66 6.26
N GLU A 38 1.01 16.71 6.56
CA GLU A 38 1.69 17.94 6.96
C GLU A 38 1.64 18.99 5.82
N GLU A 39 2.03 18.59 4.60
CA GLU A 39 2.01 19.47 3.43
C GLU A 39 0.60 20.03 3.15
N VAL A 40 -0.41 19.16 3.16
CA VAL A 40 -1.81 19.56 2.98
C VAL A 40 -2.31 20.40 4.16
N GLY A 41 -1.87 20.09 5.38
CA GLY A 41 -2.24 20.81 6.58
C GLY A 41 -1.78 22.26 6.53
N VAL A 42 -0.54 22.50 6.10
CA VAL A 42 0.01 23.84 5.86
C VAL A 42 -0.79 24.58 4.77
N ASP A 43 -1.06 23.93 3.63
CA ASP A 43 -1.83 24.55 2.52
C ASP A 43 -3.27 24.93 2.92
N LYS A 44 -3.89 24.14 3.80
CA LYS A 44 -5.27 24.34 4.26
C LYS A 44 -5.39 25.10 5.58
N GLY A 45 -4.28 25.40 6.25
CA GLY A 45 -4.28 25.99 7.58
C GLY A 45 -4.99 25.12 8.63
N THR A 46 -4.86 23.79 8.51
CA THR A 46 -5.50 22.83 9.42
C THR A 46 -4.52 21.77 9.88
N GLU A 47 -4.68 21.29 11.12
CA GLU A 47 -3.88 20.17 11.63
C GLU A 47 -4.65 18.85 11.53
N PHE A 48 -3.93 17.76 11.26
CA PHE A 48 -4.48 16.41 11.26
C PHE A 48 -4.10 15.67 12.55
N SER A 49 -5.09 15.01 13.17
CA SER A 49 -4.81 14.19 14.37
C SER A 49 -3.98 12.95 14.01
N LYS A 50 -3.23 12.42 14.98
CA LYS A 50 -2.46 11.18 14.82
C LYS A 50 -3.35 10.00 14.42
N GLN A 51 -4.57 9.94 14.96
CA GLN A 51 -5.55 8.91 14.65
C GLN A 51 -6.05 9.03 13.20
N THR A 52 -6.26 10.26 12.70
CA THR A 52 -6.62 10.51 11.31
C THR A 52 -5.51 10.06 10.35
N ILE A 53 -4.26 10.42 10.65
CA ILE A 53 -3.09 10.01 9.86
C ILE A 53 -2.97 8.48 9.83
N ALA A 54 -3.11 7.82 10.98
CA ALA A 54 -3.07 6.36 11.07
C ALA A 54 -4.21 5.69 10.28
N ALA A 55 -5.43 6.25 10.35
CA ALA A 55 -6.57 5.75 9.59
C ALA A 55 -6.37 5.91 8.07
N LEU A 56 -5.83 7.04 7.62
CA LEU A 56 -5.46 7.27 6.22
C LEU A 56 -4.37 6.31 5.75
N ALA A 57 -3.35 6.07 6.58
CA ALA A 57 -2.28 5.11 6.29
C ALA A 57 -2.82 3.69 6.12
N GLU A 58 -3.65 3.20 7.05
CA GLU A 58 -4.25 1.86 6.95
C GLU A 58 -5.22 1.74 5.77
N THR A 59 -5.95 2.81 5.45
CA THR A 59 -6.84 2.84 4.29
C THR A 59 -6.04 2.79 2.99
N THR A 60 -4.96 3.55 2.89
CA THR A 60 -4.06 3.56 1.74
C THR A 60 -3.39 2.20 1.56
N PHE A 61 -2.91 1.59 2.65
CA PHE A 61 -2.29 0.27 2.62
C PHE A 61 -3.26 -0.80 2.09
N ARG A 62 -4.49 -0.84 2.60
CA ARG A 62 -5.53 -1.76 2.10
C ARG A 62 -5.91 -1.48 0.65
N GLN A 63 -5.93 -0.21 0.23
CA GLN A 63 -6.24 0.15 -1.15
C GLN A 63 -5.18 -0.36 -2.14
N CYS A 64 -3.92 -0.49 -1.72
CA CYS A 64 -2.87 -1.09 -2.54
C CYS A 64 -3.17 -2.56 -2.90
N GLU A 65 -3.83 -3.33 -2.04
CA GLU A 65 -4.21 -4.72 -2.33
C GLU A 65 -5.24 -4.78 -3.46
N ASN A 66 -6.23 -3.89 -3.42
CA ASN A 66 -7.21 -3.73 -4.50
C ASN A 66 -6.53 -3.33 -5.81
N PHE A 67 -5.62 -2.35 -5.76
CA PHE A 67 -4.87 -1.91 -6.94
C PHE A 67 -3.99 -3.01 -7.53
N ALA A 68 -3.26 -3.76 -6.69
CA ALA A 68 -2.43 -4.86 -7.14
C ALA A 68 -3.26 -5.93 -7.86
N THR A 69 -4.41 -6.30 -7.28
CA THR A 69 -5.34 -7.28 -7.86
C THR A 69 -5.89 -6.81 -9.20
N ASP A 70 -6.39 -5.58 -9.26
CA ASP A 70 -6.95 -5.02 -10.49
C ASP A 70 -5.89 -4.91 -11.60
N LEU A 71 -4.69 -4.43 -11.28
CA LEU A 71 -3.60 -4.32 -12.24
C LEU A 71 -3.17 -5.68 -12.79
N GLU A 72 -3.09 -6.70 -11.94
CA GLU A 72 -2.76 -8.06 -12.37
C GLU A 72 -3.84 -8.61 -13.32
N LEU A 73 -5.12 -8.39 -13.00
CA LEU A 73 -6.24 -8.82 -13.84
C LEU A 73 -6.26 -8.09 -15.19
N PHE A 74 -5.94 -6.80 -15.23
CA PHE A 74 -5.86 -6.03 -16.48
C PHE A 74 -4.72 -6.52 -17.38
N ALA A 75 -3.55 -6.78 -16.81
CA ALA A 75 -2.43 -7.36 -17.56
C ALA A 75 -2.80 -8.73 -18.13
N LYS A 76 -3.40 -9.62 -17.31
CA LYS A 76 -3.89 -10.95 -17.73
C LYS A 76 -4.94 -10.86 -18.83
N HIS A 77 -5.87 -9.92 -18.75
CA HIS A 77 -6.87 -9.68 -19.80
C HIS A 77 -6.21 -9.29 -21.13
N GLY A 78 -5.12 -8.51 -21.08
CA GLY A 78 -4.27 -8.18 -22.23
C GLY A 78 -3.32 -9.30 -22.68
N LYS A 79 -3.46 -10.53 -22.15
CA LYS A 79 -2.55 -11.68 -22.40
C LYS A 79 -1.09 -11.39 -22.04
N ARG A 80 -0.85 -10.50 -21.07
CA ARG A 80 0.47 -10.12 -20.57
C ARG A 80 0.65 -10.62 -19.13
N THR A 81 1.89 -10.80 -18.72
CA THR A 81 2.29 -11.10 -17.33
C THR A 81 2.94 -9.91 -16.63
N THR A 82 3.27 -8.86 -17.38
CA THR A 82 3.87 -7.62 -16.87
C THR A 82 2.87 -6.48 -17.01
N VAL A 83 2.62 -5.79 -15.89
CA VAL A 83 1.78 -4.59 -15.82
C VAL A 83 2.46 -3.44 -16.56
N ASN A 84 1.70 -2.72 -17.38
CA ASN A 84 2.16 -1.55 -18.11
C ASN A 84 1.32 -0.30 -17.80
N THR A 85 1.61 0.81 -18.48
CA THR A 85 0.91 2.08 -18.27
C THR A 85 -0.57 2.05 -18.67
N ASP A 86 -0.98 1.19 -19.61
CA ASP A 86 -2.38 1.10 -20.02
C ASP A 86 -3.24 0.43 -18.94
N ASP A 87 -2.69 -0.51 -18.18
CA ASP A 87 -3.36 -1.13 -17.03
C ASP A 87 -3.62 -0.07 -15.93
N VAL A 88 -2.67 0.83 -15.68
CA VAL A 88 -2.81 1.93 -14.72
C VAL A 88 -3.85 2.96 -15.20
N LYS A 89 -3.88 3.27 -16.50
CA LYS A 89 -4.94 4.13 -17.06
C LYS A 89 -6.32 3.50 -16.89
N LEU A 90 -6.42 2.17 -17.08
CA LEU A 90 -7.68 1.44 -16.92
C LEU A 90 -8.15 1.43 -15.46
N LEU A 91 -7.23 1.35 -14.50
CA LEU A 91 -7.51 1.50 -13.06
C LEU A 91 -8.18 2.85 -12.77
N ALA A 92 -7.67 3.95 -13.35
CA ALA A 92 -8.20 5.29 -13.14
C ALA A 92 -9.56 5.55 -13.82
N ARG A 93 -10.03 4.67 -14.71
CA ARG A 93 -11.22 4.84 -15.59
C ARG A 93 -12.47 5.39 -14.90
N ARG A 94 -12.73 5.00 -13.66
CA ARG A 94 -13.97 5.37 -12.95
C ARG A 94 -13.97 6.80 -12.41
N SER A 95 -12.81 7.48 -12.39
CA SER A 95 -12.69 8.86 -11.96
C SER A 95 -12.18 9.74 -13.11
N LYS A 96 -13.07 10.57 -13.67
CA LYS A 96 -12.74 11.49 -14.77
C LYS A 96 -11.60 12.45 -14.40
N ALA A 97 -11.51 12.85 -13.12
CA ALA A 97 -10.43 13.70 -12.61
C ALA A 97 -9.07 12.98 -12.64
N LEU A 98 -9.02 11.71 -12.23
CA LEU A 98 -7.78 10.92 -12.22
C LEU A 98 -7.31 10.57 -13.64
N VAL A 99 -8.23 10.27 -14.55
CA VAL A 99 -7.91 10.08 -15.98
C VAL A 99 -7.28 11.35 -16.57
N LYS A 100 -7.81 12.54 -16.22
CA LYS A 100 -7.28 13.83 -16.70
C LYS A 100 -5.87 14.11 -16.18
N LEU A 101 -5.55 13.70 -14.94
CA LEU A 101 -4.21 13.86 -14.37
C LEU A 101 -3.13 13.08 -15.17
N HIS A 102 -3.48 11.90 -15.69
CA HIS A 102 -2.61 11.14 -16.60
C HIS A 102 -2.34 11.85 -17.94
N PHE A 103 -3.32 12.62 -18.43
CA PHE A 103 -3.17 13.37 -19.69
C PHE A 103 -2.12 14.49 -19.57
N PHE A 104 -2.07 15.17 -18.42
CA PHE A 104 -1.14 16.28 -18.20
C PHE A 104 0.34 15.89 -18.23
N ARG A 105 0.72 14.68 -17.78
CA ARG A 105 2.13 14.23 -17.87
C ARG A 105 2.53 13.73 -19.26
N SER A 106 1.57 13.36 -20.12
CA SER A 106 1.87 12.91 -21.48
C SER A 106 2.03 14.07 -22.49
N CYS A 107 1.54 15.26 -22.15
CA CYS A 107 1.76 16.49 -22.93
C CYS A 107 2.98 17.31 -22.48
N LEU A 108 3.71 16.86 -21.45
CA LEU A 108 4.89 17.57 -20.90
C LEU A 108 6.23 16.90 -21.27
N SER A 109 6.25 16.05 -22.30
CA SER A 109 7.46 15.46 -22.89
C SER A 109 7.52 15.70 -24.39
#